data_AF-A0A7K1DJG8-F1
#
_entry.id   AF-A0A7K1DJG8-F1
#
_cell.length_a   1.000
_cell.length_b   1.000
_cell.length_c   1.000
_cell.angle_alpha   90.00
_cell.angle_beta   90.00
_cell.angle_gamma   90.00
#
_symmetry.space_group_name_H-M   'P 1'
#
loop_
_entity.id
_entity.type
_entity.pdbx_description
1 polymer ?
#
loop_
_entity_poly.entity_id
_entity_poly.type
_entity_poly.pdbx_seq_one_letter_code
_entity_poly.pdbx_strand_id
1 'polypeptide(L)' 'AVGHAPDGILEAVEHRSKWLLGMQWHPEDTAATDPLQQNLYNAFVGAALQSLSR' A
#
# COMPACT_ATOMS: atom_id res chain seq x y z
N ALA A 1 -0.19 8.02 -10.33
CA ALA A 1 -0.20 8.63 -8.99
C ALA A 1 -1.59 8.50 -8.43
N VAL A 2 -1.73 8.02 -7.19
CA VAL A 2 -3.00 7.91 -6.47
C VAL A 2 -2.99 8.67 -5.14
N GLY A 3 -1.83 9.15 -4.70
CA GLY A 3 -1.71 10.05 -3.56
C GLY A 3 -0.63 11.11 -3.81
N HIS A 4 -0.90 12.32 -3.36
CA HIS A 4 0.07 13.42 -3.34
C HIS A 4 -0.01 14.14 -1.99
N ALA A 5 1.11 14.66 -1.53
CA ALA A 5 1.16 15.59 -0.41
C ALA A 5 0.60 16.97 -0.82
N PRO A 6 0.26 17.85 0.14
CA PRO A 6 -0.27 19.19 -0.15
C PRO A 6 0.66 20.08 -0.99
N ASP A 7 1.97 19.81 -0.95
CA ASP A 7 2.99 20.50 -1.76
C ASP A 7 3.16 19.90 -3.18
N GLY A 8 2.37 18.87 -3.50
CA GLY A 8 2.36 18.20 -4.80
C GLY A 8 3.37 17.06 -4.94
N ILE A 9 4.13 16.72 -3.89
CA ILE A 9 5.03 15.55 -3.92
C ILE A 9 4.20 14.28 -4.08
N LEU A 10 4.67 13.37 -4.93
CA LEU A 10 4.05 12.07 -5.15
C LEU A 10 4.27 11.17 -3.93
N GLU A 11 3.18 10.74 -3.31
CA GLU A 11 3.22 9.92 -2.08
C GLU A 11 2.83 8.47 -2.32
N ALA A 12 1.93 8.21 -3.29
CA ALA A 12 1.45 6.86 -3.57
C ALA A 12 1.22 6.57 -5.06
N VAL A 13 1.55 5.35 -5.45
CA VAL A 13 1.32 4.80 -6.79
C VAL A 13 0.68 3.42 -6.70
N GLU A 14 -0.12 3.10 -7.70
CA GLU A 14 -0.62 1.74 -7.96
C GLU A 14 -0.46 1.43 -9.44
N HIS A 15 -0.39 0.14 -9.78
CA HIS A 15 -0.43 -0.28 -11.18
C HIS A 15 -1.88 -0.47 -11.65
N ARG A 16 -2.20 -0.06 -12.88
CA ARG A 16 -3.58 -0.06 -13.39
C ARG A 16 -4.20 -1.44 -13.60
N SER A 17 -3.37 -2.46 -13.83
CA SER A 17 -3.84 -3.81 -14.22
C SER A 17 -3.19 -4.97 -13.48
N LYS A 18 -2.24 -4.68 -12.59
CA LYS A 18 -1.50 -5.68 -11.82
C LYS A 18 -1.58 -5.28 -10.36
N TRP A 19 -1.50 -6.25 -9.47
CA TRP A 19 -1.44 -5.96 -8.05
C TRP A 19 -0.06 -5.37 -7.73
N LEU A 20 -0.02 -4.08 -7.43
CA LEU A 20 1.17 -3.33 -7.04
C LEU A 20 0.73 -2.08 -6.31
N LEU A 21 1.30 -1.87 -5.12
CA LEU A 21 1.21 -0.64 -4.35
C LEU A 21 2.63 -0.17 -4.07
N GLY A 22 2.88 1.13 -4.22
CA GLY A 22 4.15 1.78 -3.86
C GLY A 22 3.86 3.07 -3.12
N MET A 23 4.56 3.31 -2.01
CA MET A 23 4.36 4.46 -1.14
C MET A 23 5.72 5.06 -0.76
N GLN A 24 5.75 6.37 -0.52
CA GLN A 24 6.96 7.06 -0.10
C GLN A 24 7.16 7.06 1.41
N TRP A 25 6.08 7.09 2.20
CA TRP A 25 6.17 7.00 3.66
C TRP A 25 6.44 5.57 4.13
N HIS A 26 6.80 5.43 5.41
CA HIS A 26 7.05 4.16 6.09
C HIS A 26 5.81 3.70 6.89
N PRO A 27 4.85 2.96 6.28
CA PRO A 27 3.67 2.46 6.99
C PRO A 27 4.04 1.47 8.12
N GLU A 28 5.20 0.82 8.05
CA GLU A 28 5.69 -0.11 9.08
C GLU A 28 5.87 0.56 10.44
N ASP A 29 6.23 1.84 10.48
CA ASP A 29 6.58 2.55 11.71
C ASP A 29 5.38 2.66 12.66
N THR A 30 4.17 2.65 12.12
CA THR A 30 2.93 2.89 12.86
C THR A 30 1.90 1.78 12.72
N ALA A 31 2.11 0.77 11.86
CA ALA A 31 1.17 -0.33 11.66
C ALA A 31 0.73 -1.04 12.96
N ALA A 32 1.61 -1.12 13.96
CA ALA A 32 1.27 -1.75 15.24
C ALA A 32 0.17 -1.02 16.03
N THR A 33 -0.01 0.29 15.80
CA THR A 33 -0.93 1.14 16.58
C THR A 33 -1.90 1.95 15.71
N ASP A 34 -1.67 2.03 14.40
CA ASP A 34 -2.57 2.63 13.40
C ASP A 34 -3.14 1.54 12.48
N PRO A 35 -4.42 1.16 12.65
CA PRO A 35 -5.07 0.15 11.81
C PRO A 35 -5.09 0.49 10.31
N LEU A 36 -5.06 1.78 9.94
CA LEU A 36 -5.04 2.18 8.53
C LEU A 36 -3.72 1.76 7.87
N GLN A 37 -2.61 1.89 8.60
CA GLN A 37 -1.29 1.51 8.12
C GLN A 37 -1.17 -0.02 8.05
N GLN A 38 -1.69 -0.74 9.06
CA GLN A 38 -1.74 -2.20 9.05
C GLN A 38 -2.56 -2.76 7.87
N ASN A 39 -3.62 -2.07 7.44
CA ASN A 39 -4.46 -2.55 6.34
C ASN A 39 -3.72 -2.65 5.00
N LEU A 40 -2.65 -1.88 4.80
CA LEU A 40 -1.81 -1.97 3.60
C LEU A 40 -1.09 -3.33 3.54
N TYR A 41 -0.60 -3.81 4.67
CA TYR A 41 0.00 -5.14 4.79
C TYR A 41 -1.03 -6.26 4.70
N ASN A 42 -2.22 -6.07 5.28
CA ASN A 42 -3.32 -7.03 5.16
C ASN A 42 -3.70 -7.23 3.67
N ALA A 43 -3.77 -6.14 2.91
CA ALA A 43 -4.02 -6.18 1.47
C ALA A 43 -2.88 -6.87 0.70
N PHE A 44 -1.62 -6.61 1.06
CA PHE A 44 -0.45 -7.30 0.48
C PHE A 44 -0.50 -8.81 0.70
N VAL A 45 -0.73 -9.26 1.94
CA VAL A 45 -0.85 -10.68 2.25
C VAL A 45 -2.06 -11.31 1.53
N GLY A 46 -3.20 -10.62 1.51
CA GLY A 46 -4.39 -11.09 0.80
C GLY A 46 -4.13 -11.33 -0.70
N ALA A 47 -3.41 -10.41 -1.35
CA ALA A 47 -3.02 -10.57 -2.75
C ALA A 47 -2.02 -11.71 -2.97
N ALA A 48 -1.06 -11.89 -2.06
CA ALA A 48 -0.11 -13.01 -2.13
C ALA A 48 -0.84 -14.37 -2.01
N LEU A 49 -1.79 -14.50 -1.08
CA LEU A 49 -2.61 -15.71 -0.94
C LEU A 49 -3.45 -16.00 -2.19
N GLN A 50 -4.05 -14.97 -2.79
CA GLN A 50 -4.77 -15.12 -4.05
C GLN A 50 -3.85 -15.55 -5.19
N SER A 51 -2.61 -15.04 -5.24
CA SER A 51 -1.62 -15.42 -6.24
C SER A 51 -1.19 -16.89 -6.13
N LEU A 52 -1.19 -17.46 -4.92
CA LEU A 52 -0.87 -18.87 -4.71
C LEU A 52 -2.03 -19.81 -5.07
N SER A 53 -3.25 -19.27 -5.16
CA SER A 53 -4.48 -20.04 -5.45
C SER A 53 -4.82 -20.07 -6.95
N ARG A 54 -3.96 -19.51 -7.81
CA ARG A 54 -4.04 -19.56 -9.27
C ARG A 54 -3.05 -20.55 -9.83
#